data_AF-A0A820GW08-F1
#
_entry.id   AF-A0A820GW08-F1
#
_cell.length_a   1.000
_cell.length_b   1.000
_cell.length_c   1.000
_cell.angle_alpha   90.00
_cell.angle_beta   90.00
_cell.angle_gamma   90.00
#
_symmetry.space_group_name_H-M   'P 1'
#
loop_
_entity.id
_entity.type
_entity.pdbx_description
1 polymer ?
#
loop_
_entity_poly.entity_id
_entity_poly.type
_entity_poly.pdbx_seq_one_letter_code
_entity_poly.pdbx_strand_id
1 'polypeptide(L)'
;MWTYPDSKRHRTIVNLEEVEKFIKLTYPNISIEVIEWHTIPFNKQIEKLLNTTILITPCAGVSLIIPMLLDRAHAIVMDSYVTKTAHEYSKGETGSMESSLLNHIAHVRKQYYQIYGKQDYELDYPRATDAREASSIIVNMTRLQLLIDKALEEMEP
;
A
#
# COMPACT_ATOMS: atom_id res chain seq x y z
N MET A 1 -21.04 9.67 8.48
CA MET A 1 -20.82 8.22 8.37
C MET A 1 -20.96 7.89 6.89
N TRP A 2 -19.86 7.59 6.20
CA TRP A 2 -19.89 7.23 4.78
C TRP A 2 -20.44 5.81 4.66
N THR A 3 -21.69 5.67 4.23
CA THR A 3 -22.31 4.37 3.96
C THR A 3 -21.89 3.94 2.56
N TYR A 4 -20.84 3.12 2.47
CA TYR A 4 -20.46 2.45 1.22
C TYR A 4 -21.46 1.32 0.95
N PRO A 5 -22.06 1.24 -0.25
CA PRO A 5 -23.04 0.21 -0.57
C PRO A 5 -22.35 -1.13 -0.84
N ASP A 6 -22.84 -2.19 -0.18
CA ASP A 6 -22.78 -3.63 -0.52
C ASP A 6 -21.43 -4.30 -0.85
N SER A 7 -20.32 -3.59 -0.79
CA SER A 7 -18.98 -4.14 -1.00
C SER A 7 -18.33 -4.51 0.34
N LYS A 8 -17.87 -5.75 0.48
CA LYS A 8 -16.94 -6.15 1.56
C LYS A 8 -15.51 -5.60 1.35
N ARG A 9 -15.21 -5.04 0.18
CA ARG A 9 -13.90 -4.47 -0.17
C ARG A 9 -13.95 -2.94 -0.13
N HIS A 10 -12.95 -2.34 0.47
CA HIS A 10 -12.76 -0.89 0.45
C HIS A 10 -11.27 -0.58 0.44
N ARG A 11 -10.72 -0.23 -0.73
CA ARG A 11 -9.30 0.12 -0.90
C ARG A 11 -8.36 -0.97 -0.38
N THR A 12 -8.56 -2.21 -0.85
CA THR A 12 -7.76 -3.38 -0.47
C THR A 12 -6.84 -3.81 -1.60
N ILE A 13 -6.08 -4.87 -1.37
CA ILE A 13 -5.41 -5.62 -2.44
C ILE A 13 -6.36 -6.74 -2.87
N VAL A 14 -6.66 -6.83 -4.17
CA VAL A 14 -7.61 -7.82 -4.71
C VAL A 14 -7.02 -9.23 -4.63
N ASN A 15 -5.77 -9.39 -5.05
CA ASN A 15 -5.07 -10.66 -5.12
C ASN A 15 -4.11 -10.88 -3.94
N LEU A 16 -4.54 -10.51 -2.72
CA LEU A 16 -3.68 -10.52 -1.53
C LEU A 16 -3.09 -11.90 -1.22
N GLU A 17 -3.88 -12.98 -1.34
CA GLU A 17 -3.41 -14.35 -1.10
C GLU A 17 -2.31 -14.76 -2.10
N GLU A 18 -2.44 -14.35 -3.37
CA GLU A 18 -1.43 -14.60 -4.40
C GLU A 18 -0.16 -13.81 -4.12
N VAL A 19 -0.30 -12.55 -3.69
CA VAL A 19 0.82 -11.69 -3.30
C VAL A 19 1.57 -12.31 -2.13
N GLU A 20 0.86 -12.67 -1.06
CA GLU A 20 1.45 -13.30 0.12
C GLU A 20 2.22 -14.57 -0.24
N LYS A 21 1.59 -15.46 -1.01
CA LYS A 21 2.21 -16.70 -1.46
C LYS A 21 3.46 -16.43 -2.29
N PHE A 22 3.39 -15.48 -3.22
CA PHE A 22 4.52 -15.10 -4.06
C PHE A 22 5.70 -14.59 -3.22
N ILE A 23 5.48 -13.63 -2.31
CA ILE A 23 6.55 -13.06 -1.47
C ILE A 23 7.16 -14.17 -0.58
N LYS A 24 6.35 -15.04 0.02
CA LYS A 24 6.86 -16.15 0.86
C LYS A 24 7.73 -17.14 0.08
N LEU A 25 7.41 -17.40 -1.19
CA LEU A 25 8.21 -18.27 -2.05
C LEU A 25 9.49 -17.58 -2.54
N THR A 26 9.42 -16.30 -2.88
CA THR A 26 10.56 -15.52 -3.40
C THR A 26 11.58 -15.20 -2.30
N TYR A 27 11.12 -14.94 -1.08
CA TYR A 27 11.96 -14.55 0.07
C TYR A 27 11.78 -15.51 1.25
N PRO A 28 12.21 -16.79 1.14
CA PRO A 28 11.91 -17.82 2.13
C PRO A 28 12.55 -17.58 3.51
N ASN A 29 13.56 -16.72 3.58
CA ASN A 29 14.28 -16.38 4.81
C ASN A 29 13.76 -15.09 5.48
N ILE A 30 12.77 -14.42 4.90
CA ILE A 30 12.19 -13.19 5.45
C ILE A 30 10.86 -13.53 6.13
N SER A 31 10.68 -13.04 7.35
CA SER A 31 9.40 -13.16 8.05
C SER A 31 8.36 -12.25 7.40
N ILE A 32 7.26 -12.83 6.94
CA ILE A 32 6.18 -12.12 6.25
C ILE A 32 4.88 -12.31 7.01
N GLU A 33 4.23 -11.20 7.33
CA GLU A 33 2.94 -11.19 7.99
C GLU A 33 1.95 -10.32 7.21
N VAL A 34 0.76 -10.88 6.96
CA VAL A 34 -0.38 -10.14 6.41
C VAL A 34 -1.32 -9.82 7.57
N ILE A 35 -1.62 -8.55 7.75
CA ILE A 35 -2.40 -8.07 8.88
C ILE A 35 -3.56 -7.19 8.45
N GLU A 36 -4.66 -7.30 9.18
CA GLU A 36 -5.73 -6.33 9.14
C GLU A 36 -5.53 -5.36 10.33
N TRP A 37 -4.91 -4.22 10.06
CA TRP A 37 -4.39 -3.33 11.11
C TRP A 37 -5.40 -3.03 12.24
N HIS A 38 -6.64 -2.74 11.88
CA HIS A 38 -7.68 -2.30 12.81
C HIS A 38 -8.23 -3.42 13.71
N THR A 39 -7.96 -4.69 13.42
CA THR A 39 -8.40 -5.83 14.25
C THR A 39 -7.38 -6.20 15.32
N ILE A 40 -6.18 -5.62 15.28
CA ILE A 40 -5.08 -5.91 16.20
C ILE A 40 -5.15 -4.98 17.42
N PRO A 41 -5.01 -5.49 18.67
CA PRO A 41 -4.88 -4.66 19.86
C PRO A 41 -3.70 -3.68 19.78
N PHE A 42 -3.87 -2.48 20.34
CA PHE A 42 -2.88 -1.40 20.21
C PHE A 42 -1.47 -1.76 20.68
N ASN A 43 -1.33 -2.49 21.80
CA ASN A 43 -0.02 -2.96 22.27
C ASN A 43 0.67 -3.88 21.24
N LYS A 44 -0.09 -4.71 20.53
CA LYS A 44 0.41 -5.57 19.45
C LYS A 44 0.70 -4.80 18.18
N GLN A 45 -0.05 -3.74 17.88
CA GLN A 45 0.27 -2.81 16.79
C GLN A 45 1.65 -2.17 16.99
N ILE A 46 1.95 -1.68 18.21
CA ILE A 46 3.26 -1.10 18.53
C ILE A 46 4.39 -2.13 18.37
N GLU A 47 4.19 -3.34 18.91
CA GLU A 47 5.17 -4.44 18.76
C GLU A 47 5.47 -4.75 17.29
N LYS A 48 4.46 -4.72 16.41
CA LYS A 48 4.64 -4.93 14.97
C LYS A 48 5.44 -3.80 14.34
N LEU A 49 5.11 -2.54 14.62
CA LEU A 49 5.82 -1.39 14.06
C LEU A 49 7.30 -1.40 14.41
N LEU A 50 7.63 -1.75 15.65
CA LEU A 50 9.02 -1.84 16.13
C LEU A 50 9.82 -2.97 15.46
N ASN A 51 9.16 -3.99 14.92
CA ASN A 51 9.80 -5.13 14.26
C ASN A 51 9.67 -5.11 12.73
N THR A 52 9.01 -4.09 12.16
CA THR A 52 8.76 -4.00 10.72
C THR A 52 9.94 -3.34 10.02
N THR A 53 10.56 -4.05 9.08
CA THR A 53 11.61 -3.50 8.21
C THR A 53 11.05 -2.96 6.90
N ILE A 54 10.11 -3.69 6.28
CA ILE A 54 9.41 -3.29 5.05
C ILE A 54 7.91 -3.33 5.33
N LEU A 55 7.24 -2.19 5.23
CA LEU A 55 5.78 -2.09 5.26
C LEU A 55 5.26 -1.97 3.83
N ILE A 56 4.37 -2.88 3.42
CA ILE A 56 3.64 -2.78 2.15
C ILE A 56 2.19 -2.42 2.50
N THR A 57 1.67 -1.31 1.98
CA THR A 57 0.36 -0.78 2.41
C THR A 57 -0.38 -0.07 1.28
N PRO A 58 -1.72 -0.20 1.18
CA PRO A 58 -2.50 0.69 0.30
C PRO A 58 -2.40 2.14 0.77
N CYS A 59 -2.57 3.10 -0.14
CA CYS A 59 -2.73 4.51 0.20
C CYS A 59 -3.95 4.73 1.12
N ALA A 60 -3.98 5.84 1.85
CA ALA A 60 -4.93 6.16 2.91
C ALA A 60 -4.73 5.39 4.22
N GLY A 61 -5.42 5.87 5.27
CA GLY A 61 -5.64 5.22 6.57
C GLY A 61 -4.41 4.55 7.19
N VAL A 62 -4.16 3.30 6.78
CA VAL A 62 -3.06 2.46 7.27
C VAL A 62 -1.68 3.04 6.89
N SER A 63 -1.54 3.70 5.73
CA SER A 63 -0.28 4.37 5.36
C SER A 63 0.12 5.49 6.34
N LEU A 64 -0.80 6.04 7.14
CA LEU A 64 -0.49 7.03 8.17
C LEU A 64 0.29 6.46 9.36
N ILE A 65 0.52 5.14 9.42
CA ILE A 65 1.41 4.53 10.42
C ILE A 65 2.89 4.62 10.02
N ILE A 66 3.19 4.97 8.76
CA ILE A 66 4.56 5.08 8.24
C ILE A 66 5.47 5.95 9.13
N PRO A 67 5.05 7.12 9.65
CA PRO A 67 5.89 7.92 10.54
C PRO A 67 6.32 7.22 11.84
N MET A 68 5.62 6.16 12.23
CA MET A 68 5.89 5.39 13.46
C MET A 68 6.84 4.21 13.24
N LEU A 69 7.26 3.94 11.99
CA LEU A 69 8.29 2.95 11.71
C LEU A 69 9.65 3.44 12.21
N LEU A 70 10.54 2.48 12.52
CA LEU A 70 11.89 2.77 12.97
C LEU A 70 12.77 3.37 11.87
N ASP A 71 13.89 3.98 12.27
CA ASP A 71 14.87 4.53 11.32
C ASP A 71 15.35 3.45 10.35
N ARG A 72 15.49 3.84 9.08
CA ARG A 72 15.86 2.97 7.95
C ARG A 72 14.83 1.91 7.58
N ALA A 73 13.63 1.93 8.16
CA ALA A 73 12.53 1.14 7.63
C ALA A 73 12.16 1.63 6.22
N HIS A 74 11.55 0.74 5.45
CA HIS A 74 11.03 1.02 4.11
C HIS A 74 9.50 0.91 4.12
N ALA A 75 8.86 1.77 3.34
CA ALA A 75 7.44 1.71 3.07
C ALA A 75 7.20 1.66 1.55
N ILE A 76 6.46 0.65 1.09
CA ILE A 76 5.95 0.55 -0.28
C ILE A 76 4.46 0.91 -0.21
N VAL A 77 4.14 2.12 -0.67
CA VAL A 77 2.77 2.64 -0.68
C VAL A 77 2.14 2.36 -2.03
N MET A 78 0.99 1.68 -2.05
CA MET A 78 0.25 1.45 -3.28
C MET A 78 -0.65 2.63 -3.57
N ASP A 79 -0.33 3.37 -4.63
CA ASP A 79 -1.04 4.58 -4.99
C ASP A 79 -2.41 4.30 -5.62
N SER A 80 -3.17 5.37 -5.85
CA SER A 80 -4.46 5.31 -6.53
C SER A 80 -4.35 5.65 -8.02
N TYR A 81 -5.28 5.14 -8.83
CA TYR A 81 -5.48 5.63 -10.19
C TYR A 81 -6.46 6.80 -10.23
N VAL A 82 -6.10 7.86 -10.94
CA VAL A 82 -6.90 9.08 -11.03
C VAL A 82 -7.81 9.00 -12.25
N THR A 83 -9.10 8.74 -12.03
CA THR A 83 -10.09 8.64 -13.13
C THR A 83 -10.73 9.97 -13.52
N LYS A 84 -10.59 10.99 -12.66
CA LYS A 84 -11.11 12.35 -12.86
C LYS A 84 -10.05 13.35 -12.42
N THR A 85 -9.86 14.42 -13.19
CA THR A 85 -8.97 15.52 -12.83
C THR A 85 -9.48 16.21 -11.56
N ALA A 86 -8.59 16.42 -10.60
CA ALA A 86 -8.84 17.09 -9.33
C ALA A 86 -7.72 18.10 -9.02
N HIS A 87 -7.80 18.79 -7.88
CA HIS A 87 -6.94 19.95 -7.55
C HIS A 87 -5.42 19.67 -7.64
N GLU A 88 -4.99 18.41 -7.50
CA GLU A 88 -3.57 18.01 -7.46
C GLU A 88 -3.19 16.92 -8.46
N TYR A 89 -4.17 16.37 -9.20
CA TYR A 89 -3.94 15.20 -10.05
C TYR A 89 -4.73 15.30 -11.34
N SER A 90 -4.10 14.93 -12.45
CA SER A 90 -4.75 14.83 -13.75
C SER A 90 -5.34 13.44 -13.96
N LYS A 91 -6.45 13.37 -14.70
CA LYS A 91 -6.98 12.10 -15.18
C LYS A 91 -5.90 11.31 -15.94
N GLY A 92 -5.74 10.05 -15.57
CA GLY A 92 -4.76 9.14 -16.17
C GLY A 92 -3.45 9.04 -15.40
N GLU A 93 -3.26 9.84 -14.36
CA GLU A 93 -2.10 9.79 -13.49
C GLU A 93 -2.30 8.81 -12.33
N THR A 94 -1.17 8.48 -11.70
CA THR A 94 -1.13 7.81 -10.40
C THR A 94 -1.03 8.88 -9.32
N GLY A 95 -1.91 8.82 -8.32
CA GLY A 95 -1.99 9.81 -7.25
C GLY A 95 -1.79 9.19 -5.87
N SER A 96 -0.94 9.82 -5.07
CA SER A 96 -0.62 9.39 -3.71
C SER A 96 -1.21 10.34 -2.69
N MET A 97 -2.27 9.92 -1.99
CA MET A 97 -3.06 10.76 -1.09
C MET A 97 -2.23 11.37 0.05
N GLU A 98 -1.20 10.66 0.53
CA GLU A 98 -0.37 11.07 1.66
C GLU A 98 0.99 11.62 1.27
N SER A 99 1.31 11.71 -0.04
CA SER A 99 2.67 12.04 -0.49
C SER A 99 3.21 13.35 0.08
N SER A 100 2.39 14.40 0.15
CA SER A 100 2.80 15.70 0.71
C SER A 100 3.24 15.58 2.19
N LEU A 101 2.55 14.75 2.97
CA LEU A 101 2.93 14.46 4.36
C LEU A 101 4.15 13.52 4.43
N LEU A 102 4.09 12.39 3.73
CA LEU A 102 5.12 11.36 3.82
C LEU A 102 6.47 11.85 3.33
N ASN A 103 6.51 12.74 2.33
CA ASN A 103 7.76 13.32 1.83
C ASN A 103 8.53 14.11 2.89
N HIS A 104 7.91 14.54 3.99
CA HIS A 104 8.58 15.22 5.10
C HIS A 104 9.15 14.26 6.18
N ILE A 105 8.88 12.95 6.08
CA ILE A 105 9.29 11.95 7.07
C ILE A 105 10.65 11.32 6.72
N ALA A 106 11.76 12.00 6.98
CA ALA A 106 13.06 11.61 6.41
C ALA A 106 13.61 10.23 6.86
N HIS A 107 13.23 9.73 8.04
CA HIS A 107 13.80 8.51 8.63
C HIS A 107 13.29 7.20 8.02
N VAL A 108 12.20 7.26 7.24
CA VAL A 108 11.64 6.10 6.53
C VAL A 108 11.83 6.32 5.03
N ARG A 109 12.40 5.32 4.35
CA ARG A 109 12.49 5.33 2.88
C ARG A 109 11.14 4.93 2.31
N LYS A 110 10.65 5.65 1.30
CA LYS A 110 9.36 5.34 0.67
C LYS A 110 9.56 5.07 -0.80
N GLN A 111 8.85 4.05 -1.27
CA GLN A 111 8.66 3.74 -2.66
C GLN A 111 7.17 3.72 -2.93
N TYR A 112 6.79 4.07 -4.16
CA TYR A 112 5.39 4.14 -4.57
C TYR A 112 5.14 3.07 -5.63
N TYR A 113 4.19 2.17 -5.36
CA TYR A 113 3.73 1.19 -6.32
C TYR A 113 2.75 1.88 -7.27
N GLN A 114 3.21 2.08 -8.50
CA GLN A 114 2.51 2.88 -9.49
C GLN A 114 1.36 2.11 -10.17
N ILE A 115 0.18 2.73 -10.24
CA ILE A 115 -1.01 2.21 -10.93
C ILE A 115 -1.13 2.85 -12.31
N TYR A 116 -0.92 2.06 -13.37
CA TYR A 116 -0.86 2.60 -14.74
C TYR A 116 -2.23 2.67 -15.43
N GLY A 117 -3.22 1.92 -14.97
CA GLY A 117 -4.53 1.89 -15.62
C GLY A 117 -5.47 0.83 -15.07
N LYS A 118 -6.55 0.58 -15.82
CA LYS A 118 -7.64 -0.32 -15.44
C LYS A 118 -7.22 -1.77 -15.18
N GLN A 119 -6.10 -2.21 -15.73
CA GLN A 119 -5.54 -3.53 -15.49
C GLN A 119 -4.99 -3.71 -14.05
N ASP A 120 -4.73 -2.60 -13.36
CA ASP A 120 -4.09 -2.57 -12.04
C ASP A 120 -5.09 -2.30 -10.90
N TYR A 121 -6.40 -2.21 -11.18
CA TYR A 121 -7.41 -1.99 -10.14
C TYR A 121 -8.79 -2.56 -10.53
N GLU A 122 -9.59 -2.88 -9.51
CA GLU A 122 -11.02 -3.17 -9.64
C GLU A 122 -11.83 -2.13 -8.86
N LEU A 123 -12.97 -1.72 -9.41
CA LEU A 123 -13.91 -0.89 -8.65
C LEU A 123 -14.56 -1.72 -7.55
N ASP A 124 -14.54 -1.21 -6.32
CA ASP A 124 -15.09 -1.91 -5.15
C ASP A 124 -16.61 -2.11 -5.26
N TYR A 125 -17.31 -1.23 -5.98
CA TYR A 125 -18.74 -1.34 -6.25
C TYR A 125 -19.11 -0.83 -7.65
N PRO A 126 -20.17 -1.37 -8.29
CA PRO A 126 -20.47 -1.11 -9.71
C PRO A 126 -20.72 0.36 -10.08
N ARG A 127 -21.11 1.19 -9.11
CA ARG A 127 -21.43 2.62 -9.32
C ARG A 127 -20.29 3.55 -8.91
N ALA A 128 -19.12 3.02 -8.54
CA ALA A 128 -17.97 3.82 -8.19
C ALA A 128 -17.56 4.68 -9.40
N THR A 129 -17.48 6.00 -9.20
CA THR A 129 -17.09 6.94 -10.27
C THR A 129 -15.69 7.50 -10.09
N ASP A 130 -15.10 7.28 -8.92
CA ASP A 130 -13.75 7.69 -8.58
C ASP A 130 -12.99 6.47 -8.07
N ALA A 131 -11.95 6.04 -8.81
CA ALA A 131 -11.14 4.91 -8.41
C ALA A 131 -10.27 5.24 -7.19
N ARG A 132 -9.98 6.52 -6.91
CA ARG A 132 -9.18 6.93 -5.75
C ARG A 132 -9.81 6.52 -4.42
N GLU A 133 -11.14 6.57 -4.34
CA GLU A 133 -11.87 6.33 -3.08
C GLU A 133 -12.58 4.98 -3.07
N ALA A 134 -12.69 4.31 -4.22
CA ALA A 134 -13.54 3.15 -4.40
C ALA A 134 -12.96 2.12 -5.37
N SER A 135 -11.64 1.93 -5.33
CA SER A 135 -10.99 0.80 -6.00
C SER A 135 -10.04 0.05 -5.09
N SER A 136 -9.95 -1.25 -5.33
CA SER A 136 -8.93 -2.13 -4.78
C SER A 136 -7.89 -2.42 -5.86
N ILE A 137 -6.65 -2.60 -5.45
CA ILE A 137 -5.50 -2.69 -6.35
C ILE A 137 -5.25 -4.15 -6.73
N ILE A 138 -5.01 -4.39 -8.02
CA ILE A 138 -4.48 -5.66 -8.52
C ILE A 138 -2.96 -5.52 -8.59
N VAL A 139 -2.27 -6.28 -7.76
CA VAL A 139 -0.82 -6.20 -7.64
C VAL A 139 -0.15 -7.11 -8.67
N ASN A 140 0.75 -6.53 -9.44
CA ASN A 140 1.63 -7.24 -10.35
C ASN A 140 2.89 -7.67 -9.60
N MET A 141 3.12 -8.99 -9.55
CA MET A 141 4.19 -9.60 -8.76
C MET A 141 5.58 -9.12 -9.20
N THR A 142 5.84 -9.00 -10.50
CA THR A 142 7.15 -8.53 -11.02
C THR A 142 7.45 -7.11 -10.55
N ARG A 143 6.48 -6.19 -10.65
CA ARG A 143 6.66 -4.81 -10.18
C ARG A 143 6.84 -4.74 -8.68
N LEU A 144 6.04 -5.49 -7.92
CA LEU A 144 6.18 -5.53 -6.46
C LEU A 144 7.55 -6.10 -6.07
N GLN A 145 8.00 -7.16 -6.73
CA GLN A 145 9.29 -7.78 -6.50
C GLN A 145 10.42 -6.77 -6.67
N LEU A 146 10.44 -6.01 -7.77
CA LEU A 146 11.45 -4.97 -8.00
C LEU A 146 11.52 -3.93 -6.88
N LEU A 147 10.38 -3.55 -6.29
CA LEU A 147 10.35 -2.61 -5.17
C LEU A 147 10.91 -3.25 -3.89
N ILE A 148 10.54 -4.50 -3.61
CA ILE A 148 11.05 -5.24 -2.45
C ILE A 148 12.56 -5.48 -2.59
N ASP A 149 13.03 -5.96 -3.74
CA ASP A 149 14.46 -6.16 -4.02
C ASP A 149 15.23 -4.86 -3.80
N LYS A 150 14.72 -3.75 -4.36
CA LYS A 150 15.33 -2.44 -4.18
C LYS A 150 15.35 -1.99 -2.72
N ALA A 151 14.30 -2.28 -1.96
CA ALA A 151 14.26 -1.99 -0.53
C ALA A 151 15.30 -2.80 0.26
N LEU A 152 15.47 -4.09 -0.07
CA LEU A 152 16.45 -4.97 0.55
C LEU A 152 17.88 -4.55 0.21
N GLU A 153 18.19 -4.27 -1.06
CA GLU A 153 19.50 -3.76 -1.50
C GLU A 153 19.91 -2.49 -0.75
N GLU A 154 18.95 -1.62 -0.47
CA GLU A 154 19.18 -0.35 0.22
C GLU A 154 19.41 -0.49 1.74
N MET A 155 19.08 -1.65 2.30
CA MET A 155 19.37 -2.03 3.68
C MET A 155 20.71 -2.72 3.84
N GLU A 156 21.30 -3.22 2.74
CA GLU A 156 22.64 -3.83 2.78
C GLU A 156 23.69 -2.76 3.13
N PRO A 157 24.64 -3.07 4.04
CA PRO A 157 25.62 -2.12 4.57
C PRO A 157 26.67 -1.65 3.56
#